data_AF-A0AAD6DJ38-F1
#
_entry.id   AF-A0AAD6DJ38-F1
#
_cell.length_a   1.000
_cell.length_b   1.000
_cell.length_c   1.000
_cell.angle_alpha   90.00
_cell.angle_beta   90.00
_cell.angle_gamma   90.00
#
_symmetry.space_group_name_H-M   'P 1'
#
loop_
_entity.id
_entity.type
_entity.pdbx_description
1 polymer ?
#
loop_
_entity_poly.entity_id
_entity_poly.type
_entity_poly.pdbx_seq_one_letter_code
_entity_poly.pdbx_strand_id
1 'polypeptide(L)'
;MMIFSNFPLGGEFTVELAHNRAMTTLSYDGKFTSAWPDGKDHDDNWVGPGSPPDCIQDDGAMHTNNQSMAAGTAFAISYQSNMAKVTMDNLVVFTVQEHTPWKRLTTYEVPDLPSCPEGGCTCAWLWVPNGCGQPNMYMAGYKCNVTGSTSSKKVATAQVAKYCEDNKDGCVKGAKQMIAFNQQTGNNVEVPDGKTPMYNKAWGWETEMSFLSRTW
;
A
#
# COMPACT_ATOMS: atom_id res chain seq x y z
N MET A 1 4.22 14.38 23.08
CA MET A 1 3.45 13.16 22.77
C MET A 1 3.76 12.78 21.33
N MET A 2 4.47 11.69 21.07
CA MET A 2 4.60 11.17 19.70
C MET A 2 3.35 10.36 19.38
N ILE A 3 2.72 10.63 18.23
CA ILE A 3 1.55 9.89 17.76
C ILE A 3 2.06 8.80 16.83
N PHE A 4 1.67 7.55 17.12
CA PHE A 4 2.01 6.37 16.31
C PHE A 4 0.75 5.79 15.68
N SER A 5 0.86 5.35 14.43
CA SER A 5 -0.05 4.34 13.87
C SER A 5 0.25 3.00 14.54
N ASN A 6 -0.75 2.39 15.18
CA ASN A 6 -0.59 1.13 15.90
C ASN A 6 -1.05 -0.04 15.04
N PHE A 7 -0.19 -1.04 14.89
CA PHE A 7 -0.47 -2.26 14.14
C PHE A 7 -0.56 -3.45 15.10
N PRO A 8 -1.77 -4.02 15.32
CA PRO A 8 -1.95 -5.14 16.22
C PRO A 8 -1.42 -6.44 15.57
N LEU A 9 -0.52 -7.15 16.27
CA LEU A 9 0.03 -8.41 15.76
C LEU A 9 -1.07 -9.43 15.42
N GLY A 10 -1.01 -10.04 14.22
CA GLY A 10 -1.93 -11.11 13.81
C GLY A 10 -3.40 -10.66 13.70
N GLY A 11 -3.62 -9.34 13.72
CA GLY A 11 -4.92 -8.72 13.52
C GLY A 11 -4.93 -7.87 12.26
N GLU A 12 -5.84 -6.91 12.26
CA GLU A 12 -6.04 -5.99 11.15
C GLU A 12 -5.95 -4.54 11.63
N PHE A 13 -5.63 -3.63 10.72
CA PHE A 13 -5.79 -2.21 10.94
C PHE A 13 -6.51 -1.56 9.77
N THR A 14 -7.44 -0.66 10.10
CA THR A 14 -8.18 0.13 9.11
C THR A 14 -7.58 1.53 9.01
N VAL A 15 -7.42 2.02 7.80
CA VAL A 15 -6.97 3.38 7.51
C VAL A 15 -7.99 4.12 6.64
N GLU A 16 -7.85 5.44 6.60
CA GLU A 16 -8.63 6.31 5.73
C GLU A 16 -7.79 6.76 4.53
N LEU A 17 -8.21 6.37 3.33
CA LEU A 17 -7.67 6.82 2.05
C LEU A 17 -8.65 7.84 1.46
N ALA A 18 -8.22 9.08 1.29
CA ALA A 18 -9.08 10.14 0.79
C ALA A 18 -8.30 11.16 -0.03
N HIS A 19 -9.01 11.83 -0.95
CA HIS A 19 -8.45 12.85 -1.84
C HIS A 19 -8.12 14.14 -1.08
N ASN A 20 -8.83 14.37 0.02
CA ASN A 20 -8.58 15.49 0.90
C ASN A 20 -8.70 15.03 2.36
N ARG A 21 -7.85 15.57 3.24
CA ARG A 21 -7.95 15.32 4.68
C ARG A 21 -9.30 15.75 5.26
N ALA A 22 -9.98 16.73 4.66
CA ALA A 22 -11.34 17.13 5.04
C ALA A 22 -12.36 15.97 4.95
N MET A 23 -12.11 15.00 4.07
CA MET A 23 -12.94 13.82 3.82
C MET A 23 -12.54 12.64 4.71
N THR A 24 -11.73 12.86 5.74
CA THR A 24 -11.39 11.86 6.76
C THR A 24 -11.88 12.30 8.15
N THR A 25 -11.84 11.40 9.13
CA THR A 25 -12.15 11.74 10.52
C THR A 25 -11.13 12.70 11.16
N LEU A 26 -10.00 12.96 10.48
CA LEU A 26 -8.92 13.82 10.98
C LEU A 26 -9.18 15.32 10.76
N SER A 27 -10.36 15.71 10.26
CA SER A 27 -10.76 17.10 10.05
C SER A 27 -12.27 17.26 10.16
N TYR A 28 -12.71 18.42 10.67
CA TYR A 28 -14.13 18.78 10.80
C TYR A 28 -15.00 17.71 11.49
N ASP A 29 -14.43 16.95 12.42
CA ASP A 29 -15.07 15.84 13.12
C ASP A 29 -15.75 14.83 12.18
N GLY A 30 -15.17 14.61 10.98
CA GLY A 30 -15.68 13.68 9.98
C GLY A 30 -16.91 14.17 9.20
N LYS A 31 -17.30 15.44 9.32
CA LYS A 31 -18.50 16.01 8.69
C LYS A 31 -18.58 15.81 7.17
N PHE A 32 -17.44 15.76 6.47
CA PHE A 32 -17.39 15.60 5.02
C PHE A 32 -16.93 14.20 4.58
N THR A 33 -17.02 13.22 5.48
CA THR A 33 -16.73 11.82 5.14
C THR A 33 -17.92 11.20 4.41
N SER A 34 -17.62 10.31 3.45
CA SER A 34 -18.59 9.37 2.87
C SER A 34 -17.98 7.96 2.86
N ALA A 35 -18.61 7.00 2.18
CA ALA A 35 -17.97 5.71 1.91
C ALA A 35 -16.81 5.80 0.91
N TRP A 36 -16.74 6.89 0.14
CA TRP A 36 -15.85 7.06 -0.99
C TRP A 36 -14.71 8.07 -0.69
N PRO A 37 -13.54 7.91 -1.34
CA PRO A 37 -12.36 8.76 -1.08
C PRO A 37 -12.56 10.26 -1.36
N ASP A 38 -13.57 10.62 -2.15
CA ASP A 38 -13.87 11.99 -2.58
C ASP A 38 -14.94 12.70 -1.75
N GLY A 39 -15.44 12.03 -0.70
CA GLY A 39 -16.47 12.57 0.18
C GLY A 39 -17.86 12.70 -0.46
N LYS A 40 -18.08 12.12 -1.65
CA LYS A 40 -19.39 12.04 -2.31
C LYS A 40 -19.96 10.62 -2.21
N ASP A 41 -21.19 10.45 -2.67
CA ASP A 41 -21.82 9.15 -2.80
C ASP A 41 -21.78 8.68 -4.25
N HIS A 42 -21.40 7.42 -4.44
CA HIS A 42 -21.37 6.72 -5.73
C HIS A 42 -21.99 5.32 -5.58
N ASP A 43 -22.44 4.74 -6.70
CA ASP A 43 -22.89 3.35 -6.77
C ASP A 43 -21.76 2.36 -6.49
N ASP A 44 -22.06 1.23 -5.85
CA ASP A 44 -21.03 0.21 -5.57
C ASP A 44 -20.36 -0.35 -6.84
N ASN A 45 -21.09 -0.35 -7.96
CA ASN A 45 -20.55 -0.68 -9.28
C ASN A 45 -20.07 0.56 -10.04
N TRP A 46 -19.42 1.50 -9.34
CA TRP A 46 -18.86 2.68 -9.97
C TRP A 46 -17.88 2.28 -11.08
N VAL A 47 -18.14 2.80 -12.28
CA VAL A 47 -17.41 2.49 -13.49
C VAL A 47 -17.25 3.75 -14.31
N GLY A 48 -16.10 3.89 -14.97
CA GLY A 48 -15.89 4.98 -15.91
C GLY A 48 -16.79 4.86 -17.15
N PRO A 49 -16.88 5.93 -17.96
CA PRO A 49 -17.75 5.96 -19.13
C PRO A 49 -17.28 4.99 -20.22
N GLY A 50 -18.20 4.52 -21.07
CA GLY A 50 -17.88 3.72 -22.27
C GLY A 50 -17.92 2.20 -22.08
N SER A 51 -17.60 1.47 -23.15
CA SER A 51 -17.53 0.00 -23.19
C SER A 51 -16.47 -0.45 -24.21
N PRO A 52 -15.27 -0.90 -23.78
CA PRO A 52 -14.85 -1.09 -22.39
C PRO A 52 -14.77 0.25 -21.62
N PRO A 53 -14.93 0.23 -20.27
CA PRO A 53 -14.88 1.45 -19.46
C PRO A 53 -13.56 2.21 -19.58
N ASP A 54 -13.64 3.50 -19.84
CA ASP A 54 -12.52 4.44 -19.73
C ASP A 54 -12.26 4.79 -18.25
N CYS A 55 -11.26 5.62 -17.98
CA CYS A 55 -10.94 6.09 -16.63
C CYS A 55 -12.08 6.91 -16.04
N ILE A 56 -12.31 6.77 -14.73
CA ILE A 56 -13.27 7.57 -13.98
C ILE A 56 -12.85 9.05 -14.01
N GLN A 57 -13.70 9.93 -14.56
CA GLN A 57 -13.37 11.34 -14.83
C GLN A 57 -13.73 12.29 -13.68
N ASP A 58 -14.88 12.09 -13.00
CA ASP A 58 -15.42 13.01 -11.98
C ASP A 58 -14.78 12.88 -10.59
N ASP A 59 -13.84 11.94 -10.47
CA ASP A 59 -13.07 11.65 -9.27
C ASP A 59 -11.66 11.12 -9.57
N GLY A 60 -11.00 11.71 -10.58
CA GLY A 60 -9.77 11.19 -11.21
C GLY A 60 -8.54 10.93 -10.34
N ALA A 61 -8.64 11.01 -9.01
CA ALA A 61 -7.57 10.71 -8.06
C ALA A 61 -7.51 9.23 -7.61
N MET A 62 -8.51 8.38 -7.91
CA MET A 62 -8.35 6.92 -7.72
C MET A 62 -7.60 6.22 -8.87
N HIS A 63 -7.44 6.90 -10.01
CA HIS A 63 -6.67 6.41 -11.14
C HIS A 63 -7.05 4.97 -11.58
N THR A 64 -8.34 4.73 -11.81
CA THR A 64 -8.86 3.42 -12.26
C THR A 64 -10.11 3.57 -13.13
N ASN A 65 -10.44 2.52 -13.88
CA ASN A 65 -11.67 2.38 -14.67
C ASN A 65 -12.84 1.82 -13.84
N ASN A 66 -12.55 0.97 -12.87
CA ASN A 66 -13.49 0.32 -11.94
C ASN A 66 -12.71 -0.37 -10.79
N GLN A 67 -13.40 -1.02 -9.86
CA GLN A 67 -12.75 -1.67 -8.70
C GLN A 67 -11.71 -2.71 -9.09
N SER A 68 -12.05 -3.60 -10.04
CA SER A 68 -11.16 -4.70 -10.43
C SER A 68 -9.85 -4.22 -11.04
N MET A 69 -9.86 -3.00 -11.61
CA MET A 69 -8.69 -2.36 -12.23
C MET A 69 -7.86 -1.53 -11.25
N ALA A 70 -8.32 -1.33 -10.00
CA ALA A 70 -7.55 -0.61 -9.00
C ALA A 70 -6.27 -1.39 -8.64
N ALA A 71 -5.15 -0.67 -8.61
CA ALA A 71 -3.81 -1.26 -8.71
C ALA A 71 -3.35 -2.03 -7.46
N GLY A 72 -3.98 -1.78 -6.31
CA GLY A 72 -3.55 -2.26 -5.02
C GLY A 72 -2.60 -1.29 -4.31
N THR A 73 -2.69 -1.26 -2.99
CA THR A 73 -1.92 -0.39 -2.10
C THR A 73 -1.22 -1.23 -1.05
N ALA A 74 -0.16 -0.69 -0.46
CA ALA A 74 0.67 -1.44 0.48
C ALA A 74 1.08 -0.61 1.68
N PHE A 75 1.44 -1.31 2.75
CA PHE A 75 2.19 -0.73 3.86
C PHE A 75 3.56 -1.39 3.99
N ALA A 76 4.57 -0.55 4.20
CA ALA A 76 5.93 -0.97 4.50
C ALA A 76 6.39 -0.48 5.87
N ILE A 77 7.33 -1.21 6.46
CA ILE A 77 7.90 -0.94 7.78
C ILE A 77 9.42 -1.01 7.74
N SER A 78 10.05 -0.05 8.43
CA SER A 78 11.46 -0.04 8.75
C SER A 78 11.62 0.06 10.26
N TYR A 79 12.42 -0.85 10.83
CA TYR A 79 12.75 -0.90 12.26
C TYR A 79 13.78 0.16 12.67
N GLN A 80 13.73 1.32 12.02
CA GLN A 80 14.55 2.49 12.31
C GLN A 80 13.67 3.60 12.90
N SER A 81 13.98 3.98 14.14
CA SER A 81 13.35 5.14 14.79
C SER A 81 13.85 6.46 14.22
N ASN A 82 15.06 6.51 13.65
CA ASN A 82 15.57 7.67 12.91
C ASN A 82 15.27 7.55 11.41
N MET A 83 14.46 8.48 10.89
CA MET A 83 14.10 8.54 9.45
C MET A 83 15.33 8.59 8.54
N ALA A 84 16.41 9.26 8.94
CA ALA A 84 17.63 9.36 8.13
C ALA A 84 18.37 8.02 7.94
N LYS A 85 17.99 6.98 8.68
CA LYS A 85 18.53 5.61 8.54
C LYS A 85 17.61 4.69 7.74
N VAL A 86 16.45 5.18 7.30
CA VAL A 86 15.53 4.40 6.45
C VAL A 86 16.11 4.35 5.04
N THR A 87 16.14 3.15 4.47
CA THR A 87 16.62 2.88 3.11
C THR A 87 15.62 1.99 2.39
N MET A 88 15.71 1.91 1.06
CA MET A 88 14.87 1.00 0.26
C MET A 88 14.98 -0.45 0.74
N ASP A 89 16.20 -0.88 1.09
CA ASP A 89 16.49 -2.24 1.52
C ASP A 89 15.97 -2.58 2.93
N ASN A 90 15.68 -1.57 3.76
CA ASN A 90 15.16 -1.77 5.12
C ASN A 90 13.70 -1.32 5.31
N LEU A 91 13.07 -0.76 4.27
CA LEU A 91 11.65 -0.44 4.24
C LEU A 91 10.90 -1.58 3.54
N VAL A 92 10.50 -2.57 4.33
CA VAL A 92 9.94 -3.83 3.84
C VAL A 92 8.43 -3.74 3.76
N VAL A 93 7.85 -4.01 2.59
CA VAL A 93 6.40 -4.14 2.43
C VAL A 93 5.93 -5.37 3.20
N PHE A 94 5.08 -5.16 4.20
CA PHE A 94 4.59 -6.23 5.08
C PHE A 94 3.13 -6.62 4.82
N THR A 95 2.38 -5.78 4.11
CA THR A 95 0.98 -6.05 3.78
C THR A 95 0.58 -5.31 2.51
N VAL A 96 -0.33 -5.92 1.76
CA VAL A 96 -0.85 -5.45 0.48
C VAL A 96 -2.35 -5.70 0.46
N GLN A 97 -3.10 -4.67 0.06
CA GLN A 97 -4.51 -4.81 -0.28
C GLN A 97 -4.65 -4.64 -1.80
N GLU A 98 -5.19 -5.64 -2.49
CA GLU A 98 -5.51 -5.52 -3.92
C GLU A 98 -6.80 -4.72 -4.11
N HIS A 99 -7.01 -4.21 -5.33
CA HIS A 99 -8.21 -3.45 -5.70
C HIS A 99 -8.44 -2.19 -4.86
N THR A 100 -7.35 -1.54 -4.48
CA THR A 100 -7.32 -0.26 -3.77
C THR A 100 -6.44 0.76 -4.51
N PRO A 101 -6.62 2.07 -4.26
CA PRO A 101 -7.71 2.68 -3.49
C PRO A 101 -9.09 2.44 -4.14
N TRP A 102 -10.14 2.34 -3.32
CA TRP A 102 -11.52 2.19 -3.81
C TRP A 102 -12.54 2.80 -2.85
N LYS A 103 -12.66 2.26 -1.63
CA LYS A 103 -13.43 2.86 -0.53
C LYS A 103 -12.51 3.66 0.37
N ARG A 104 -13.06 4.66 1.07
CA ARG A 104 -12.29 5.48 2.01
C ARG A 104 -11.68 4.63 3.12
N LEU A 105 -12.48 3.76 3.72
CA LEU A 105 -11.99 2.82 4.73
C LEU A 105 -11.39 1.61 4.02
N THR A 106 -10.11 1.37 4.28
CA THR A 106 -9.39 0.19 3.78
C THR A 106 -8.73 -0.52 4.94
N THR A 107 -8.95 -1.83 5.02
CA THR A 107 -8.39 -2.67 6.08
C THR A 107 -7.23 -3.49 5.51
N TYR A 108 -6.19 -3.66 6.33
CA TYR A 108 -5.00 -4.43 5.99
C TYR A 108 -4.70 -5.40 7.13
N GLU A 109 -4.21 -6.58 6.78
CA GLU A 109 -3.73 -7.54 7.76
C GLU A 109 -2.31 -7.21 8.25
N VAL A 110 -2.04 -7.56 9.51
CA VAL A 110 -0.72 -7.45 10.13
C VAL A 110 -0.16 -8.85 10.36
N PRO A 111 0.96 -9.21 9.70
CA PRO A 111 1.58 -10.50 9.91
C PRO A 111 2.31 -10.56 11.25
N ASP A 112 2.99 -11.67 11.52
CA ASP A 112 3.81 -11.87 12.72
C ASP A 112 5.08 -10.98 12.71
N LEU A 113 4.90 -9.68 12.93
CA LEU A 113 5.93 -8.64 12.98
C LEU A 113 6.60 -8.57 14.36
N PRO A 114 7.94 -8.42 14.45
CA PRO A 114 8.60 -8.14 15.72
C PRO A 114 8.27 -6.76 16.28
N SER A 115 8.54 -6.56 17.57
CA SER A 115 8.33 -5.29 18.26
C SER A 115 9.28 -4.20 17.73
N CYS A 116 8.77 -2.98 17.60
CA CYS A 116 9.59 -1.83 17.23
C CYS A 116 10.62 -1.49 18.31
N PRO A 117 11.76 -0.88 17.94
CA PRO A 117 12.72 -0.38 18.92
C PRO A 117 12.15 0.80 19.72
N GLU A 118 12.92 1.25 20.72
CA GLU A 118 12.63 2.50 21.40
C GLU A 118 12.53 3.68 20.40
N GLY A 119 11.50 4.51 20.57
CA GLY A 119 11.17 5.58 19.62
C GLY A 119 10.32 5.12 18.41
N GLY A 120 9.94 3.84 18.36
CA GLY A 120 9.06 3.26 17.36
C GLY A 120 9.73 3.02 16.00
N CYS A 121 8.94 2.53 15.05
CA CYS A 121 9.36 2.28 13.69
C CYS A 121 9.01 3.46 12.76
N THR A 122 9.49 3.37 11.53
CA THR A 122 9.04 4.23 10.43
C THR A 122 8.29 3.38 9.42
N CYS A 123 7.10 3.80 9.03
CA CYS A 123 6.27 3.10 8.05
C CYS A 123 5.91 4.00 6.88
N ALA A 124 5.46 3.40 5.79
CA ALA A 124 4.94 4.12 4.65
C ALA A 124 3.71 3.44 4.08
N TRP A 125 2.69 4.24 3.74
CA TRP A 125 1.67 3.83 2.78
C TRP A 125 2.19 4.07 1.37
N LEU A 126 1.91 3.13 0.47
CA LEU A 126 2.52 3.05 -0.85
C LEU A 126 1.49 2.72 -1.92
N TRP A 127 1.60 3.36 -3.07
CA TRP A 127 0.72 3.12 -4.20
C TRP A 127 1.37 3.48 -5.54
N VAL A 128 1.08 2.69 -6.57
CA VAL A 128 1.36 3.02 -7.97
C VAL A 128 0.08 2.77 -8.76
N PRO A 129 -0.54 3.80 -9.37
CA PRO A 129 -1.78 3.66 -10.14
C PRO A 129 -1.59 2.86 -11.43
N ASN A 130 -2.66 2.22 -11.91
CA ASN A 130 -2.62 1.38 -13.11
C ASN A 130 -3.21 2.11 -14.32
N GLY A 131 -2.37 2.79 -15.09
CA GLY A 131 -2.68 3.24 -16.46
C GLY A 131 -3.62 4.45 -16.60
N CYS A 132 -4.46 4.75 -15.61
CA CYS A 132 -5.30 5.95 -15.62
C CYS A 132 -4.54 7.18 -15.11
N GLY A 133 -4.52 8.25 -15.91
CA GLY A 133 -3.80 9.49 -15.59
C GLY A 133 -2.30 9.40 -15.93
N GLN A 134 -1.52 10.32 -15.37
CA GLN A 134 -0.07 10.35 -15.60
C GLN A 134 0.61 9.25 -14.76
N PRO A 135 1.56 8.48 -15.32
CA PRO A 135 2.35 7.53 -14.55
C PRO A 135 3.03 8.23 -13.36
N ASN A 136 2.89 7.69 -12.16
CA ASN A 136 3.50 8.24 -10.95
C ASN A 136 3.56 7.17 -9.84
N MET A 137 4.07 7.54 -8.68
CA MET A 137 3.96 6.78 -7.44
C MET A 137 3.53 7.71 -6.31
N TYR A 138 2.86 7.15 -5.31
CA TYR A 138 2.46 7.83 -4.10
C TYR A 138 3.07 7.14 -2.90
N MET A 139 3.61 7.96 -1.99
CA MET A 139 4.19 7.52 -0.75
C MET A 139 3.77 8.49 0.36
N ALA A 140 3.31 7.96 1.48
CA ALA A 140 3.06 8.74 2.68
C ALA A 140 3.76 8.09 3.88
N GLY A 141 4.73 8.80 4.47
CA GLY A 141 5.54 8.31 5.58
C GLY A 141 4.94 8.64 6.94
N TYR A 142 5.00 7.70 7.89
CA TYR A 142 4.44 7.82 9.22
C TYR A 142 5.35 7.23 10.30
N LYS A 143 5.15 7.67 11.54
CA LYS A 143 5.63 6.94 12.70
C LYS A 143 4.62 5.84 13.05
N CYS A 144 5.12 4.64 13.28
CA CYS A 144 4.30 3.47 13.56
C CYS A 144 4.89 2.64 14.70
N ASN A 145 4.05 1.81 15.30
CA ASN A 145 4.44 0.87 16.33
C ASN A 145 3.69 -0.45 16.17
N VAL A 146 4.36 -1.56 16.49
CA VAL A 146 3.74 -2.89 16.54
C VAL A 146 3.31 -3.15 17.98
N THR A 147 2.02 -3.44 18.18
CA THR A 147 1.45 -3.69 19.51
C THR A 147 1.16 -5.17 19.71
N GLY A 148 1.35 -5.66 20.94
CA GLY A 148 1.08 -7.05 21.29
C GLY A 148 2.05 -8.09 20.71
N SER A 149 3.18 -7.65 20.11
CA SER A 149 4.15 -8.57 19.53
C SER A 149 4.90 -9.38 20.61
N THR A 150 4.93 -10.69 20.41
CA THR A 150 5.81 -11.64 21.10
C THR A 150 6.84 -12.26 20.14
N SER A 151 6.87 -11.80 18.89
CA SER A 151 7.70 -12.37 17.84
C SER A 151 9.18 -12.06 18.09
N SER A 152 10.02 -13.07 17.86
CA SER A 152 11.49 -12.95 17.85
C SER A 152 12.05 -12.96 16.42
N LYS A 153 11.18 -12.97 15.40
CA LYS A 153 11.58 -12.93 13.99
C LYS A 153 12.35 -11.65 13.70
N LYS A 154 13.28 -11.74 12.75
CA LYS A 154 13.96 -10.57 12.18
C LYS A 154 13.38 -10.36 10.79
N VAL A 155 13.09 -9.11 10.45
CA VAL A 155 12.72 -8.76 9.08
C VAL A 155 13.97 -8.81 8.21
N ALA A 156 13.94 -9.59 7.13
CA ALA A 156 15.05 -9.72 6.21
C ALA A 156 15.24 -8.44 5.37
N THR A 157 16.40 -8.34 4.76
CA THR A 157 16.68 -7.29 3.77
C THR A 157 15.73 -7.42 2.59
N ALA A 158 15.05 -6.33 2.26
CA ALA A 158 14.06 -6.33 1.19
C ALA A 158 14.72 -6.35 -0.19
N GLN A 159 14.15 -7.17 -1.07
CA GLN A 159 14.57 -7.34 -2.45
C GLN A 159 13.66 -6.56 -3.41
N VAL A 160 14.19 -6.11 -4.54
CA VAL A 160 13.41 -5.47 -5.59
C VAL A 160 12.32 -6.42 -6.10
N ALA A 161 11.07 -5.94 -6.16
CA ALA A 161 9.96 -6.72 -6.72
C ALA A 161 10.11 -6.88 -8.25
N LYS A 162 9.61 -8.00 -8.79
CA LYS A 162 9.66 -8.29 -10.23
C LYS A 162 8.29 -8.67 -10.75
N TYR A 163 7.99 -8.23 -11.97
CA TYR A 163 6.85 -8.73 -12.71
C TYR A 163 7.00 -10.23 -12.95
N CYS A 164 5.97 -10.98 -12.62
CA CYS A 164 5.98 -12.45 -12.67
C CYS A 164 4.58 -13.01 -12.93
N GLU A 165 3.70 -12.23 -13.57
CA GLU A 165 2.34 -12.67 -13.91
C GLU A 165 2.35 -13.95 -14.75
N ASP A 166 3.19 -13.95 -15.80
CA ASP A 166 3.31 -15.04 -16.78
C ASP A 166 4.22 -16.19 -16.30
N ASN A 167 4.95 -16.01 -15.20
CA ASN A 167 5.83 -17.02 -14.62
C ASN A 167 5.90 -16.88 -13.09
N LYS A 168 4.96 -17.54 -12.40
CA LYS A 168 4.83 -17.45 -10.94
C LYS A 168 6.05 -17.98 -10.18
N ASP A 169 6.76 -18.95 -10.73
CA ASP A 169 7.99 -19.47 -10.12
C ASP A 169 9.14 -18.44 -10.16
N GLY A 170 9.06 -17.48 -11.10
CA GLY A 170 9.98 -16.36 -11.22
C GLY A 170 9.73 -15.21 -10.26
N CYS A 171 8.66 -15.25 -9.45
CA CYS A 171 8.38 -14.19 -8.48
C CYS A 171 9.46 -14.10 -7.39
N VAL A 172 9.78 -12.87 -6.98
CA VAL A 172 10.69 -12.63 -5.85
C VAL A 172 10.05 -13.09 -4.55
N LYS A 173 10.69 -14.06 -3.90
CA LYS A 173 10.28 -14.65 -2.62
C LYS A 173 10.87 -13.87 -1.45
N GLY A 174 10.18 -13.89 -0.31
CA GLY A 174 10.59 -13.20 0.92
C GLY A 174 10.26 -11.70 0.92
N ALA A 175 10.95 -10.96 1.79
CA ALA A 175 10.84 -9.52 1.94
C ALA A 175 11.10 -8.79 0.62
N LYS A 176 10.21 -7.86 0.30
CA LYS A 176 10.27 -7.05 -0.92
C LYS A 176 10.22 -5.57 -0.58
N GLN A 177 10.91 -4.78 -1.40
CA GLN A 177 11.01 -3.33 -1.25
C GLN A 177 9.69 -2.66 -1.63
N MET A 178 9.53 -1.39 -1.25
CA MET A 178 8.60 -0.51 -1.94
C MET A 178 8.98 -0.38 -3.42
N ILE A 179 7.99 -0.06 -4.26
CA ILE A 179 8.19 0.24 -5.68
C ILE A 179 8.52 1.72 -5.83
N ALA A 180 9.68 2.02 -6.40
CA ALA A 180 10.05 3.34 -6.89
C ALA A 180 9.96 3.36 -8.43
N PHE A 181 9.04 4.16 -8.96
CA PHE A 181 8.69 4.17 -10.38
C PHE A 181 8.40 5.58 -10.89
N ASN A 182 8.78 5.84 -12.15
CA ASN A 182 8.65 7.11 -12.85
C ASN A 182 9.27 8.34 -12.13
N GLN A 183 10.40 8.13 -11.45
CA GLN A 183 11.16 9.19 -10.77
C GLN A 183 12.36 9.64 -11.63
N GLN A 184 12.86 10.86 -11.39
CA GLN A 184 14.07 11.35 -12.07
C GLN A 184 15.30 10.47 -11.76
N THR A 185 15.38 9.96 -10.54
CA THR A 185 16.45 9.06 -10.06
C THR A 185 15.87 8.07 -9.05
N GLY A 186 16.53 6.93 -8.87
CA GLY A 186 16.19 6.00 -7.79
C GLY A 186 15.01 5.07 -8.06
N ASN A 187 14.57 4.95 -9.32
CA ASN A 187 13.68 3.85 -9.72
C ASN A 187 14.36 2.51 -9.45
N ASN A 188 13.61 1.54 -8.95
CA ASN A 188 14.17 0.24 -8.56
C ASN A 188 13.61 -0.94 -9.34
N VAL A 189 12.48 -0.79 -10.06
CA VAL A 189 11.85 -1.88 -10.79
C VAL A 189 12.13 -1.83 -12.29
N GLU A 190 12.34 -3.01 -12.88
CA GLU A 190 12.29 -3.21 -14.33
C GLU A 190 10.85 -3.50 -14.74
N VAL A 191 10.28 -2.66 -15.60
CA VAL A 191 8.88 -2.73 -16.01
C VAL A 191 8.80 -3.22 -17.45
N PRO A 192 8.15 -4.36 -17.73
CA PRO A 192 7.94 -4.82 -19.10
C PRO A 192 7.09 -3.85 -19.91
N ASP A 193 7.26 -3.87 -21.23
CA ASP A 193 6.50 -3.03 -22.16
C ASP A 193 4.99 -3.21 -21.97
N GLY A 194 4.28 -2.09 -21.86
CA GLY A 194 2.82 -2.06 -21.68
C GLY A 194 2.34 -2.50 -20.29
N LYS A 195 3.23 -2.69 -19.32
CA LYS A 195 2.89 -3.01 -17.93
C LYS A 195 3.15 -1.82 -17.01
N THR A 196 2.52 -1.85 -15.84
CA THR A 196 2.72 -0.88 -14.76
C THR A 196 3.09 -1.66 -13.49
N PRO A 197 4.06 -1.20 -12.69
CA PRO A 197 4.35 -1.85 -11.43
C PRO A 197 3.25 -1.59 -10.41
N MET A 198 2.86 -2.63 -9.67
CA MET A 198 1.67 -2.61 -8.81
C MET A 198 1.90 -3.44 -7.54
N TYR A 199 1.09 -3.19 -6.51
CA TYR A 199 1.05 -4.00 -5.31
C TYR A 199 -0.04 -5.08 -5.44
N ASN A 200 0.24 -6.11 -6.25
CA ASN A 200 -0.67 -7.23 -6.49
C ASN A 200 0.07 -8.53 -6.88
N LYS A 201 -0.69 -9.61 -7.10
CA LYS A 201 -0.20 -10.93 -7.55
C LYS A 201 0.59 -10.94 -8.86
N ALA A 202 0.45 -9.94 -9.73
CA ALA A 202 1.24 -9.83 -10.95
C ALA A 202 2.73 -9.54 -10.64
N TRP A 203 2.99 -8.96 -9.47
CA TRP A 203 4.33 -8.59 -8.97
C TRP A 203 4.79 -9.44 -7.78
N GLY A 204 4.14 -10.59 -7.57
CA GLY A 204 4.53 -11.57 -6.55
C GLY A 204 4.16 -11.17 -5.13
N TRP A 205 3.22 -10.23 -4.96
CA TRP A 205 2.54 -10.00 -3.70
C TRP A 205 1.40 -10.99 -3.57
N GLU A 206 1.35 -11.70 -2.46
CA GLU A 206 0.20 -12.56 -2.18
C GLU A 206 -0.84 -11.76 -1.40
N THR A 207 -2.06 -12.28 -1.26
CA THR A 207 -3.12 -11.62 -0.50
C THR A 207 -3.41 -12.39 0.78
N GLU A 208 -3.69 -11.64 1.85
CA GLU A 208 -4.36 -12.02 3.11
C GLU A 208 -3.90 -13.37 3.71
N MET A 209 -4.53 -14.50 3.41
CA MET A 209 -4.28 -15.79 4.09
C MET A 209 -2.84 -16.36 4.05
N SER A 210 -1.95 -15.97 3.13
CA SER A 210 -0.61 -16.57 3.03
C SER A 210 0.48 -15.80 3.79
N PHE A 211 0.24 -14.56 4.20
CA PHE A 211 1.21 -13.72 4.89
C PHE A 211 1.46 -14.12 6.35
N LEU A 212 0.48 -14.75 7.00
CA LEU A 212 0.57 -15.23 8.39
C LEU A 212 1.64 -16.32 8.59
N SER A 213 2.05 -17.01 7.52
CA SER A 213 2.99 -18.13 7.58
C SER A 213 4.45 -17.80 7.20
N ARG A 214 4.71 -16.58 6.71
CA ARG A 214 6.03 -16.26 6.11
C ARG A 214 7.07 -15.84 7.15
N THR A 215 8.29 -16.32 6.90
CA THR A 215 9.52 -15.70 7.42
C THR A 215 9.78 -14.45 6.58
N TRP A 216 9.69 -13.30 7.25
CA TRP A 216 10.02 -11.98 6.75
C TRP A 216 11.52 -11.77 6.67
#